data_AF-A0A3B9JAA8-F1
#
_entry.id   AF-A0A3B9JAA8-F1
#
_cell.length_a   1.000
_cell.length_b   1.000
_cell.length_c   1.000
_cell.angle_alpha   90.00
_cell.angle_beta   90.00
_cell.angle_gamma   90.00
#
_symmetry.space_group_name_H-M   'P 1'
#
loop_
_entity.id
_entity.type
_entity.pdbx_description
1 polymer ?
#
loop_
_entity_poly.entity_id
_entity_poly.type
_entity_poly.pdbx_seq_one_letter_code
_entity_poly.pdbx_strand_id
1 'polypeptide(L)'
;MVLLIVVFWWAIEKTWRGGMLSGWPWAILAGLSGGLAIFVKLPAVFFIAGGAIGAILAYSNLAKAVKNPKTWVTALLCILPSAAYLYYGLYIIGFLGQQFGGRFFPTYWVDPYFYLRWLLKVDLVVGVFWLSLAALGWLVLAAKPARVFLSALWGEYIIYGLVF
;
A
#
# COMPACT_ATOMS: atom_id res chain seq x y z
N MET A 1 -6.91 -0.43 11.22
CA MET A 1 -6.00 -0.49 10.04
C MET A 1 -6.75 -0.60 8.72
N VAL A 2 -7.53 -1.67 8.47
CA VAL A 2 -8.20 -1.88 7.16
C VAL A 2 -9.07 -0.69 6.72
N LEU A 3 -9.92 -0.16 7.62
CA LEU A 3 -10.71 1.05 7.34
C LEU A 3 -9.84 2.24 6.92
N LEU A 4 -8.69 2.44 7.57
CA LEU A 4 -7.77 3.54 7.25
C LEU A 4 -7.16 3.37 5.85
N ILE A 5 -6.85 2.14 5.45
CA ILE A 5 -6.38 1.83 4.09
C ILE A 5 -7.48 2.15 3.06
N VAL A 6 -8.73 1.78 3.33
CA VAL A 6 -9.86 2.07 2.43
C VAL A 6 -10.11 3.59 2.34
N VAL A 7 -10.08 4.30 3.47
CA VAL A 7 -10.19 5.77 3.50
C VAL A 7 -9.04 6.40 2.72
N PHE A 8 -7.82 5.89 2.87
CA PHE A 8 -6.66 6.32 2.10
C PHE A 8 -6.88 6.16 0.60
N TRP A 9 -7.29 4.97 0.14
CA TRP A 9 -7.55 4.69 -1.28
C TRP A 9 -8.59 5.61 -1.88
N TRP A 10 -9.69 5.83 -1.15
CA TRP A 10 -10.74 6.74 -1.60
C TRP A 10 -10.26 8.20 -1.65
N ALA A 11 -9.57 8.66 -0.61
CA ALA A 11 -9.07 10.03 -0.54
C ALA A 11 -8.00 10.30 -1.61
N ILE A 12 -7.05 9.39 -1.83
CA ILE A 12 -5.99 9.57 -2.82
C ILE A 12 -6.53 9.56 -4.26
N GLU A 13 -7.55 8.74 -4.55
CA GLU A 13 -8.26 8.80 -5.83
C GLU A 13 -8.88 10.18 -6.05
N LYS A 14 -9.56 10.74 -5.04
CA LYS A 14 -10.17 12.09 -5.12
C LYS A 14 -9.12 13.20 -5.30
N THR A 15 -7.96 13.08 -4.67
CA THR A 15 -6.85 14.02 -4.84
C THR A 15 -6.38 14.09 -6.29
N TRP A 16 -6.27 12.95 -6.97
CA TRP A 16 -5.76 12.86 -8.35
C TRP A 16 -6.83 13.10 -9.40
N ARG A 17 -8.08 12.73 -9.13
CA ARG A 17 -9.22 12.97 -10.02
C ARG A 17 -9.70 14.42 -10.00
N GLY A 18 -9.65 15.10 -8.85
CA GLY A 18 -10.29 16.42 -8.61
C GLY A 18 -9.52 17.66 -9.08
N GLY A 19 -8.45 17.54 -9.86
CA GLY A 19 -7.67 18.69 -10.32
C GLY A 19 -6.90 19.45 -9.22
N MET A 20 -6.23 20.55 -9.58
CA MET A 20 -5.22 21.19 -8.72
C MET A 20 -5.80 22.03 -7.57
N LEU A 21 -7.00 22.61 -7.69
CA LEU A 21 -7.58 23.47 -6.64
C LEU A 21 -8.50 22.72 -5.65
N SER A 22 -9.21 21.68 -6.08
CA SER A 22 -10.20 20.97 -5.24
C SER A 22 -9.63 19.78 -4.42
N GLY A 23 -8.39 19.35 -4.69
CA GLY A 23 -7.83 18.11 -4.10
C GLY A 23 -7.10 18.22 -2.75
N TRP A 24 -7.00 19.39 -2.11
CA TRP A 24 -6.19 19.56 -0.88
C TRP A 24 -6.74 18.86 0.37
N PRO A 25 -8.04 19.00 0.71
CA PRO A 25 -8.60 18.28 1.87
C PRO A 25 -8.42 16.76 1.74
N TRP A 26 -8.59 16.25 0.51
CA TRP A 26 -8.37 14.85 0.17
C TRP A 26 -6.90 14.42 0.32
N ALA A 27 -5.96 15.27 -0.07
CA ALA A 27 -4.52 14.98 0.07
C ALA A 27 -4.11 14.86 1.54
N ILE A 28 -4.64 15.73 2.40
CA ILE A 28 -4.41 15.71 3.85
C ILE A 28 -5.09 14.48 4.46
N LEU A 29 -6.35 14.20 4.12
CA LEU A 29 -7.08 13.03 4.59
C LEU A 29 -6.37 11.72 4.20
N ALA A 30 -5.89 11.63 2.96
CA ALA A 30 -5.06 10.53 2.51
C ALA A 30 -3.80 10.43 3.38
N GLY A 31 -3.04 11.52 3.51
CA GLY A 31 -1.82 11.54 4.31
C GLY A 31 -2.01 11.04 5.75
N LEU A 32 -3.02 11.56 6.45
CA LEU A 32 -3.33 11.18 7.83
C LEU A 32 -3.82 9.73 7.95
N SER A 33 -4.74 9.31 7.09
CA SER A 33 -5.26 7.94 7.13
C SER A 33 -4.20 6.91 6.76
N GLY A 34 -3.39 7.17 5.74
CA GLY A 34 -2.26 6.33 5.34
C GLY A 34 -1.20 6.28 6.43
N GLY A 35 -0.86 7.42 7.04
CA GLY A 35 0.12 7.47 8.13
C GLY A 35 -0.32 6.72 9.37
N LEU A 36 -1.59 6.86 9.76
CA LEU A 36 -2.17 6.09 10.86
C LEU A 36 -2.26 4.59 10.52
N ALA A 37 -2.53 4.22 9.27
CA ALA A 37 -2.54 2.81 8.86
C ALA A 37 -1.17 2.15 9.04
N ILE A 38 -0.11 2.82 8.56
CA ILE A 38 1.29 2.34 8.69
C ILE A 38 1.71 2.34 10.17
N PHE A 39 1.32 3.35 10.94
CA PHE A 39 1.62 3.44 12.36
C PHE A 39 1.00 2.27 13.14
N VAL A 40 -0.24 1.88 12.83
CA VAL A 40 -0.90 0.72 13.45
C VAL A 40 -0.22 -0.59 13.08
N LYS A 41 0.21 -0.76 11.82
CA LYS A 41 0.97 -1.93 11.38
C LYS A 41 1.85 -1.57 10.19
N LEU A 42 3.17 -1.69 10.36
CA LEU A 42 4.15 -1.33 9.34
C LEU A 42 3.88 -1.94 7.95
N PRO A 43 3.47 -3.23 7.82
CA PRO A 43 3.16 -3.82 6.52
C PRO A 43 2.00 -3.15 5.77
N ALA A 44 1.22 -2.27 6.39
CA ALA A 44 0.24 -1.46 5.66
C ALA A 44 0.90 -0.59 4.57
N VAL A 45 2.21 -0.32 4.67
CA VAL A 45 2.97 0.49 3.71
C VAL A 45 2.81 0.02 2.27
N PHE A 46 2.77 -1.29 2.01
CA PHE A 46 2.59 -1.83 0.65
C PHE A 46 1.25 -1.43 0.05
N PHE A 47 0.17 -1.50 0.85
CA PHE A 47 -1.17 -1.15 0.40
C PHE A 47 -1.37 0.36 0.26
N ILE A 48 -0.70 1.17 1.07
CA ILE A 48 -0.67 2.63 0.96
C ILE A 48 0.15 3.06 -0.27
N ALA A 49 1.34 2.49 -0.47
CA ALA A 49 2.18 2.75 -1.64
C ALA A 49 1.48 2.33 -2.94
N GLY A 50 0.88 1.13 -2.98
CA GLY A 50 0.14 0.64 -4.14
C GLY A 50 -1.08 1.47 -4.48
N GLY A 51 -1.84 1.88 -3.46
CA GLY A 51 -2.95 2.80 -3.66
C GLY A 51 -2.49 4.15 -4.20
N ALA A 52 -1.37 4.70 -3.70
CA ALA A 52 -0.81 5.95 -4.19
C ALA A 52 -0.35 5.84 -5.65
N ILE A 53 0.49 4.84 -5.96
CA ILE A 53 1.03 4.59 -7.30
C ILE A 53 -0.13 4.32 -8.27
N GLY A 54 -1.07 3.46 -7.88
CA GLY A 54 -2.25 3.14 -8.66
C GLY A 54 -3.08 4.38 -8.99
N ALA A 55 -3.37 5.23 -8.01
CA ALA A 55 -4.14 6.45 -8.23
C ALA A 55 -3.39 7.46 -9.12
N ILE A 56 -2.07 7.61 -8.93
CA ILE A 56 -1.24 8.48 -9.77
C ILE A 56 -1.26 8.01 -11.22
N LEU A 57 -1.01 6.72 -11.46
CA LEU A 57 -0.93 6.14 -12.81
C LEU A 57 -2.31 6.04 -13.48
N ALA A 58 -3.38 5.96 -12.70
CA ALA A 58 -4.75 5.91 -13.22
C ALA A 58 -5.19 7.24 -13.85
N TYR A 59 -4.70 8.39 -13.35
CA TYR A 59 -5.13 9.72 -13.78
C TYR A 59 -3.99 10.62 -14.31
N SER A 60 -2.73 10.22 -14.16
CA SER A 60 -1.55 11.02 -14.49
C SER A 60 -0.32 10.12 -14.72
N ASN A 61 0.88 10.64 -14.46
CA ASN A 61 2.14 9.90 -14.49
C ASN A 61 3.04 10.30 -13.32
N LEU A 62 4.03 9.45 -13.01
CA LEU A 62 4.94 9.65 -11.87
C LEU A 62 5.76 10.94 -11.98
N ALA A 63 6.18 11.33 -13.19
CA ALA A 63 6.95 12.56 -13.40
C ALA A 63 6.17 13.82 -13.01
N LYS A 64 4.86 13.86 -13.31
CA LYS A 64 3.97 14.93 -12.85
C LYS A 64 3.70 14.84 -11.34
N ALA A 65 3.72 13.64 -10.77
CA ALA A 65 3.48 13.47 -9.34
C ALA A 65 4.59 14.04 -8.47
N VAL A 66 5.85 13.84 -8.87
CA VAL A 66 7.00 14.43 -8.16
C VAL A 66 6.97 15.97 -8.20
N LYS A 67 6.36 16.57 -9.22
CA LYS A 67 6.19 18.03 -9.33
C LYS A 67 4.95 18.57 -8.59
N ASN A 68 4.09 17.70 -8.05
CA ASN A 68 2.84 18.12 -7.42
C ASN A 68 3.02 18.26 -5.89
N PRO A 69 2.83 19.46 -5.31
CA PRO A 69 2.96 19.68 -3.88
C PRO A 69 2.07 18.77 -3.01
N LYS A 70 0.87 18.41 -3.51
CA LYS A 70 -0.06 17.54 -2.78
C LYS A 70 0.53 16.15 -2.54
N THR A 71 1.31 15.66 -3.50
CA THR A 71 2.00 14.35 -3.40
C THR A 71 2.98 14.35 -2.24
N TRP A 72 3.76 15.43 -2.10
CA TRP A 72 4.71 15.57 -1.01
C TRP A 72 4.03 15.73 0.35
N VAL A 73 2.94 16.50 0.42
CA VAL A 73 2.19 16.64 1.67
C VAL A 73 1.56 15.31 2.09
N THR A 74 0.94 14.58 1.16
CA THR A 74 0.42 13.23 1.45
C THR A 74 1.54 12.29 1.89
N ALA A 75 2.67 12.26 1.18
CA ALA A 75 3.80 11.38 1.50
C ALA A 75 4.40 11.70 2.88
N LEU A 76 4.60 12.99 3.18
CA LEU A 76 5.11 13.44 4.46
C LEU A 76 4.19 12.99 5.60
N LEU A 77 2.89 13.22 5.48
CA LEU A 77 1.90 12.82 6.49
C LEU A 77 1.77 11.29 6.63
N CYS A 78 1.99 10.53 5.55
CA CYS A 78 2.05 9.07 5.64
C CYS A 78 3.28 8.57 6.41
N ILE A 79 4.44 9.19 6.18
CA ILE A 79 5.71 8.72 6.74
C ILE A 79 5.86 9.15 8.19
N LEU A 80 5.49 10.39 8.52
CA LEU A 80 5.86 11.06 9.77
C LEU A 80 5.41 10.30 11.03
N PRO A 81 4.14 9.85 11.19
CA PRO A 81 3.71 9.15 12.40
C PRO A 81 4.50 7.85 12.63
N SER A 82 4.72 7.11 11.55
CA SER A 82 5.41 5.81 11.60
C SER A 82 6.91 5.99 11.82
N ALA A 83 7.53 6.95 11.15
CA ALA A 83 8.95 7.27 11.32
C ALA A 83 9.25 7.75 12.75
N ALA A 84 8.39 8.60 13.32
CA ALA A 84 8.52 9.04 14.71
C ALA A 84 8.44 7.86 15.69
N TYR A 85 7.49 6.97 15.50
CA TYR A 85 7.34 5.75 16.31
C TYR A 85 8.53 4.81 16.19
N LEU A 86 8.99 4.55 14.97
CA LEU A 86 10.16 3.70 14.71
C LEU A 86 11.41 4.30 15.36
N TYR A 87 11.63 5.61 15.19
CA TYR A 87 12.79 6.29 15.77
C TYR A 87 12.78 6.19 17.30
N TYR A 88 11.64 6.48 17.91
CA TYR A 88 11.46 6.37 19.36
C TYR A 88 11.65 4.94 19.86
N GLY A 89 11.04 3.96 19.20
CA GLY A 89 11.11 2.56 19.61
C GLY A 89 12.46 1.89 19.37
N LEU A 90 13.22 2.33 18.38
CA LEU A 90 14.53 1.76 18.05
C LEU A 90 15.68 2.45 18.79
N TYR A 91 15.71 3.79 18.80
CA TYR A 91 16.87 4.55 19.25
C TYR A 91 16.72 5.14 20.65
N ILE A 92 15.49 5.36 21.13
CA ILE A 92 15.26 5.95 22.47
C ILE A 92 14.99 4.84 23.50
N ILE A 93 14.02 3.97 23.25
CA ILE A 93 13.66 2.89 24.20
C ILE A 93 14.30 1.53 23.82
N GLY A 94 14.57 1.29 22.54
CA GLY A 94 15.21 0.05 22.06
C GLY A 94 14.31 -1.20 22.00
N PHE A 95 13.02 -1.10 22.33
CA PHE A 95 12.10 -2.26 22.37
C PHE A 95 11.75 -2.83 20.99
N LEU A 96 11.93 -2.06 19.91
CA LEU A 96 11.57 -2.48 18.54
C LEU A 96 12.64 -3.33 17.86
N GLY A 97 13.89 -3.33 18.33
CA GLY A 97 15.01 -3.97 17.61
C GLY A 97 14.80 -5.47 17.36
N GLN A 98 14.29 -6.19 18.37
CA GLN A 98 13.98 -7.62 18.29
C GLN A 98 12.84 -7.94 17.33
N GLN A 99 11.98 -6.96 17.01
CA GLN A 99 10.83 -7.19 16.13
C GLN A 99 11.18 -7.19 14.65
N PHE A 100 12.34 -6.69 14.24
CA PHE A 100 12.72 -6.61 12.81
C PHE A 100 13.59 -7.78 12.33
N GLY A 101 14.15 -8.57 13.26
CA GLY A 101 14.98 -9.72 12.92
C GLY A 101 14.20 -10.87 12.26
N GLY A 102 14.81 -11.52 11.27
CA GLY A 102 14.32 -12.78 10.72
C GLY A 102 12.99 -12.72 9.97
N ARG A 103 12.72 -11.63 9.25
CA ARG A 103 11.48 -11.46 8.47
C ARG A 103 11.68 -11.43 6.96
N PHE A 104 12.89 -11.14 6.49
CA PHE A 104 13.19 -11.01 5.07
C PHE A 104 14.18 -12.09 4.63
N PHE A 105 13.74 -12.99 3.76
CA PHE A 105 14.52 -14.14 3.29
C PHE A 105 14.47 -14.27 1.76
N PRO A 106 15.25 -13.46 1.01
CA PRO A 106 15.28 -13.51 -0.45
C PRO A 106 15.66 -14.87 -1.03
N THR A 107 16.39 -15.68 -0.26
CA THR A 107 16.76 -17.05 -0.64
C THR A 107 15.54 -17.94 -0.90
N TYR A 108 14.38 -17.65 -0.30
CA TYR A 108 13.15 -18.40 -0.55
C TYR A 108 12.44 -18.02 -1.86
N TRP A 109 12.82 -16.94 -2.53
CA TRP A 109 12.18 -16.53 -3.79
C TRP A 109 12.45 -17.51 -4.94
N VAL A 110 13.50 -18.31 -4.84
CA VAL A 110 13.80 -19.37 -5.82
C VAL A 110 13.36 -20.75 -5.35
N ASP A 111 12.79 -20.87 -4.14
CA ASP A 111 12.28 -22.13 -3.58
C ASP A 111 10.80 -22.33 -3.98
N PRO A 112 10.46 -23.32 -4.82
CA PRO A 112 9.07 -23.59 -5.17
C PRO A 112 8.16 -23.88 -3.96
N TYR A 113 8.71 -24.47 -2.88
CA TYR A 113 7.95 -24.75 -1.66
C TYR A 113 7.52 -23.48 -0.92
N PHE A 114 8.19 -22.35 -1.13
CA PHE A 114 7.75 -21.07 -0.61
C PHE A 114 6.38 -20.69 -1.18
N TYR A 115 6.21 -20.78 -2.51
CA TYR A 115 4.97 -20.43 -3.19
C TYR A 115 3.83 -21.39 -2.87
N LEU A 116 4.11 -22.69 -2.73
CA LEU A 116 3.11 -23.65 -2.29
C LEU A 116 2.61 -23.33 -0.87
N ARG A 117 3.53 -23.04 0.05
CA ARG A 117 3.17 -22.64 1.43
C ARG A 117 2.41 -21.32 1.47
N TRP A 118 2.77 -20.36 0.62
CA TRP A 118 2.02 -19.12 0.48
C TRP A 118 0.59 -19.38 -0.02
N LEU A 119 0.42 -20.21 -1.05
CA LEU A 119 -0.89 -20.59 -1.56
C LEU A 119 -1.77 -21.25 -0.50
N LEU A 120 -1.20 -22.16 0.32
CA LEU A 120 -1.92 -22.79 1.44
C LEU A 120 -2.35 -21.77 2.50
N LYS A 121 -1.52 -20.77 2.80
CA LYS A 121 -1.90 -19.67 3.72
C LYS A 121 -3.03 -18.82 3.14
N VAL A 122 -3.00 -18.52 1.84
CA VAL A 122 -4.08 -17.80 1.15
C VAL A 122 -5.37 -18.60 1.24
N ASP A 123 -5.31 -19.91 0.98
CA ASP A 123 -6.48 -20.78 1.01
C ASP A 123 -7.19 -20.75 2.37
N LEU A 124 -6.40 -20.75 3.45
CA LEU A 124 -6.91 -20.68 4.81
C LEU A 124 -7.66 -19.37 5.13
N VAL A 125 -7.27 -18.25 4.51
CA VAL A 125 -7.81 -16.91 4.84
C VAL A 125 -8.94 -16.49 3.91
N VAL A 126 -8.76 -16.67 2.61
CA VAL A 126 -9.68 -16.19 1.56
C VAL A 126 -10.20 -17.33 0.70
N GLY A 127 -9.45 -18.44 0.57
CA GLY A 127 -9.72 -19.49 -0.39
C GLY A 127 -9.10 -19.18 -1.76
N VAL A 128 -8.37 -20.15 -2.32
CA VAL A 128 -7.69 -19.99 -3.63
C VAL A 128 -8.69 -19.72 -4.75
N PHE A 129 -9.88 -20.32 -4.65
CA PHE A 129 -10.98 -20.08 -5.57
C PHE A 129 -11.36 -18.59 -5.64
N TRP A 130 -11.60 -17.97 -4.47
CA TRP A 130 -12.01 -16.56 -4.39
C TRP A 130 -10.89 -15.61 -4.77
N LEU A 131 -9.63 -15.93 -4.41
CA LEU A 131 -8.48 -15.16 -4.87
C LEU A 131 -8.37 -15.19 -6.41
N SER A 132 -8.57 -16.35 -7.01
CA SER A 132 -8.53 -16.52 -8.46
C SER A 132 -9.63 -15.71 -9.16
N LEU A 133 -10.86 -15.75 -8.62
CA LEU A 133 -11.96 -14.91 -9.12
C LEU A 133 -11.67 -13.42 -8.98
N ALA A 134 -11.09 -12.98 -7.85
CA ALA A 134 -10.70 -11.59 -7.66
C ALA A 134 -9.63 -11.14 -8.66
N ALA A 135 -8.66 -12.01 -8.99
CA ALA A 135 -7.65 -11.74 -9.99
C ALA A 135 -8.27 -11.63 -11.40
N LEU A 136 -9.20 -12.52 -11.74
CA LEU A 136 -9.95 -12.47 -13.00
C LEU A 136 -10.86 -11.24 -13.11
N GLY A 137 -11.30 -10.66 -11.99
CA GLY A 137 -12.06 -9.41 -11.95
C GLY A 137 -11.38 -8.25 -12.70
N TRP A 138 -10.05 -8.27 -12.81
CA TRP A 138 -9.29 -7.31 -13.61
C TRP A 138 -9.71 -7.30 -15.10
N LEU A 139 -10.08 -8.45 -15.66
CA LEU A 139 -10.53 -8.58 -17.06
C LEU A 139 -11.88 -7.88 -17.28
N VAL A 140 -12.75 -7.88 -16.27
CA VAL A 140 -14.14 -7.42 -16.37
C VAL A 140 -14.27 -5.90 -16.16
N LEU A 141 -13.31 -5.26 -15.47
CA LEU A 141 -13.37 -3.83 -15.20
C LEU A 141 -13.31 -2.99 -16.49
N ALA A 142 -14.40 -2.33 -16.88
CA ALA A 142 -14.42 -1.53 -18.11
C ALA A 142 -13.53 -0.27 -18.05
N ALA A 143 -13.40 0.34 -16.86
CA ALA A 143 -12.69 1.60 -16.70
C ALA A 143 -11.16 1.39 -16.61
N LYS A 144 -10.40 1.98 -17.55
CA LYS A 144 -8.94 1.98 -17.53
C LYS A 144 -8.34 2.47 -16.18
N PRO A 145 -8.82 3.56 -15.56
CA PRO A 145 -8.33 3.99 -14.24
C PRO A 145 -8.47 2.90 -13.16
N ALA A 146 -9.60 2.19 -13.15
CA ALA A 146 -9.84 1.12 -12.18
C ALA A 146 -8.91 -0.09 -12.42
N ARG A 147 -8.69 -0.48 -13.68
CA ARG A 147 -7.73 -1.55 -14.03
C ARG A 147 -6.31 -1.21 -13.58
N VAL A 148 -5.85 0.02 -13.84
CA VAL A 148 -4.51 0.47 -13.43
C VAL A 148 -4.36 0.49 -11.92
N PHE A 149 -5.37 1.00 -11.21
CA PHE A 149 -5.39 1.01 -9.75
C PHE A 149 -5.33 -0.42 -9.18
N LEU A 150 -6.17 -1.33 -9.68
CA LEU A 150 -6.20 -2.73 -9.25
C LEU A 150 -4.87 -3.45 -9.55
N SER A 151 -4.26 -3.19 -10.71
CA SER A 151 -2.94 -3.74 -11.05
C SER A 151 -1.86 -3.32 -10.06
N ALA A 152 -1.86 -2.05 -9.62
CA ALA A 152 -0.91 -1.58 -8.62
C ALA A 152 -1.12 -2.27 -7.26
N LEU A 153 -2.38 -2.48 -6.85
CA LEU A 153 -2.69 -3.22 -5.62
C LEU A 153 -2.26 -4.68 -5.67
N TRP A 154 -2.47 -5.37 -6.80
CA TRP A 154 -1.96 -6.74 -6.98
C TRP A 154 -0.44 -6.78 -6.96
N GLY A 155 0.23 -5.85 -7.64
CA GLY A 155 1.69 -5.75 -7.64
C GLY A 155 2.25 -5.62 -6.23
N GLU A 156 1.69 -4.71 -5.42
CA GLU A 156 2.13 -4.51 -4.04
C GLU A 156 1.72 -5.65 -3.10
N TYR A 157 0.60 -6.33 -3.34
CA TYR A 157 0.27 -7.56 -2.62
C TYR A 157 1.32 -8.65 -2.88
N ILE A 158 1.77 -8.79 -4.14
CA ILE A 158 2.83 -9.74 -4.48
C ILE A 158 4.14 -9.36 -3.79
N ILE A 159 4.53 -8.08 -3.86
CA ILE A 159 5.74 -7.59 -3.17
C ILE A 159 5.63 -7.83 -1.66
N TYR A 160 4.48 -7.54 -1.05
CA TYR A 160 4.21 -7.82 0.36
C TYR A 160 4.43 -9.31 0.69
N GLY A 161 3.84 -10.22 -0.08
CA GLY A 161 4.00 -11.66 0.13
C GLY A 161 5.43 -12.16 -0.11
N LEU A 162 6.22 -11.51 -0.96
CA LEU A 162 7.65 -11.83 -1.12
C LEU A 162 8.50 -11.36 0.07
N VAL A 163 8.05 -10.35 0.81
CA VAL A 163 8.77 -9.79 1.96
C VAL A 163 8.32 -10.41 3.29
N PHE A 164 7.09 -10.90 3.41
CA PHE A 164 6.47 -11.39 4.66
C PHE A 164 5.70 -12.71 4.49
#